data_AF-X1KLW6-F1
#
_entry.id   AF-X1KLW6-F1
#
_cell.length_a   1.000
_cell.length_b   1.000
_cell.length_c   1.000
_cell.angle_alpha   90.00
_cell.angle_beta   90.00
_cell.angle_gamma   90.00
#
_symmetry.space_group_name_H-M   'P 1'
#
loop_
_entity.id
_entity.type
_entity.pdbx_description
1 polymer ?
#
loop_
_entity_poly.entity_id
_entity_poly.type
_entity_poly.pdbx_seq_one_letter_code
_entity_poly.pdbx_strand_id
1 'polypeptide(L)'
;IIISSIEHPCIMESAKWLEIQGFEITRLPVNKYGFIDPDDVRKAIRKDTILVSIIHASNEIGTIQPIKEIGKICKGKKVLF
;
A
#
# COMPACT_ATOMS: atom_id res chain seq x y z
N ILE A 1 -8.04 3.51 -2.60
CA ILE A 1 -7.22 2.29 -2.37
C ILE A 1 -5.79 2.74 -2.20
N ILE A 2 -5.03 2.13 -1.28
CA ILE A 2 -3.64 2.52 -1.01
C ILE A 2 -2.73 1.36 -1.42
N ILE A 3 -1.72 1.64 -2.23
CA ILE A 3 -0.69 0.68 -2.65
C ILE A 3 0.71 1.25 -2.42
N SER A 4 1.75 0.41 -2.45
CA SER A 4 3.13 0.91 -2.49
C SER A 4 3.52 1.38 -3.91
N SER A 5 4.58 2.18 -4.02
CA SER A 5 5.14 2.57 -5.32
C SER A 5 6.00 1.48 -5.98
N ILE A 6 6.27 0.38 -5.26
CA ILE A 6 7.17 -0.70 -5.69
C ILE A 6 6.45 -2.05 -5.80
N GLU A 7 5.16 -2.01 -6.13
CA GLU A 7 4.35 -3.22 -6.33
C GLU A 7 4.72 -3.97 -7.62
N HIS A 8 4.45 -5.27 -7.63
CA HIS A 8 4.54 -6.09 -8.84
C HIS A 8 3.58 -5.56 -9.92
N PRO A 9 3.91 -5.68 -11.24
CA PRO A 9 3.05 -5.24 -12.33
C PRO A 9 1.60 -5.70 -12.26
N CYS A 10 1.32 -6.89 -11.73
CA CYS A 10 -0.07 -7.37 -11.57
C CYS A 10 -0.93 -6.46 -10.67
N ILE A 11 -0.35 -5.84 -9.65
CA ILE A 11 -1.03 -4.88 -8.78
C ILE A 11 -1.04 -3.50 -9.43
N MET A 12 0.08 -3.07 -10.03
CA MET A 12 0.18 -1.75 -10.66
C MET A 12 -0.80 -1.60 -11.83
N GLU A 13 -0.94 -2.61 -12.69
CA GLU A 13 -1.89 -2.59 -13.81
C GLU A 13 -3.34 -2.70 -13.33
N SER A 14 -3.60 -3.52 -12.32
CA SER A 14 -4.93 -3.58 -11.69
C SER A 14 -5.33 -2.24 -11.07
N ALA A 15 -4.40 -1.56 -10.40
CA ALA A 15 -4.63 -0.24 -9.82
C ALA A 15 -4.88 0.82 -10.89
N LYS A 16 -4.10 0.82 -11.99
CA LYS A 16 -4.35 1.71 -13.14
C LYS A 16 -5.73 1.48 -13.75
N TRP A 17 -6.13 0.22 -13.92
CA TRP A 17 -7.45 -0.10 -14.42
C TRP A 17 -8.55 0.41 -13.48
N LEU A 18 -8.38 0.27 -12.16
CA LEU A 18 -9.32 0.81 -11.17
C LEU A 18 -9.39 2.35 -11.19
N GLU A 19 -8.28 3.06 -11.45
CA GLU A 19 -8.32 4.52 -11.67
C GLU A 19 -9.24 4.90 -12.82
N ILE A 20 -9.19 4.16 -13.93
CA ILE A 20 -10.09 4.35 -15.09
C ILE A 20 -11.55 4.10 -14.70
N GLN A 21 -11.80 3.15 -13.78
CA GLN A 21 -13.14 2.89 -13.24
C GLN A 21 -13.60 3.93 -12.19
N GLY A 22 -12.79 4.98 -11.93
CA GLY A 22 -13.14 6.07 -11.01
C GLY A 22 -12.72 5.84 -9.56
N PHE A 23 -11.92 4.81 -9.26
CA PHE A 23 -11.34 4.65 -7.93
C PHE A 23 -10.17 5.60 -7.73
N GLU A 24 -10.08 6.20 -6.54
CA GLU A 24 -8.89 6.95 -6.16
C GLU A 24 -7.79 6.00 -5.65
N ILE A 25 -6.61 6.06 -6.26
CA ILE A 25 -5.44 5.26 -5.86
C ILE A 25 -4.37 6.17 -5.25
N THR A 26 -3.97 5.87 -4.02
CA THR A 26 -2.81 6.48 -3.37
C THR A 26 -1.62 5.54 -3.48
N ARG A 27 -0.51 6.03 -4.04
CA ARG A 27 0.76 5.28 -4.14
C ARG A 27 1.73 5.82 -3.09
N LEU A 28 2.05 5.01 -2.09
CA LEU A 28 2.97 5.39 -1.02
C LEU A 28 4.42 5.24 -1.47
N PRO A 29 5.27 6.25 -1.25
CA PRO A 29 6.68 6.14 -1.57
C PRO A 29 7.38 5.13 -0.65
N VAL A 30 8.56 4.70 -1.06
CA VAL A 30 9.50 3.97 -0.21
C VAL A 30 10.75 4.80 0.02
N ASN A 31 11.44 4.53 1.13
CA ASN A 31 12.75 5.12 1.36
C ASN A 31 13.83 4.48 0.46
N LYS A 32 15.07 4.98 0.56
CA LYS A 32 16.22 4.48 -0.23
C LYS A 32 16.56 2.99 -0.06
N TYR A 33 15.99 2.33 0.94
CA TYR A 33 16.16 0.90 1.22
C TYR A 33 14.93 0.07 0.82
N GLY A 34 13.93 0.69 0.18
CA GLY A 34 12.71 0.01 -0.26
C GLY A 34 11.66 -0.17 0.84
N PHE A 35 11.82 0.42 2.02
CA PHE A 35 10.81 0.32 3.08
C PHE A 35 9.76 1.41 2.98
N ILE A 36 8.51 1.02 3.23
CA ILE A 36 7.41 1.94 3.53
C ILE A 36 7.48 2.33 4.99
N ASP A 37 7.27 3.61 5.28
CA ASP A 37 7.03 4.05 6.66
C ASP A 37 5.59 3.69 7.08
N PRO A 38 5.38 2.87 8.13
CA PRO A 38 4.04 2.58 8.64
C PRO A 38 3.22 3.84 8.97
N ASP A 39 3.86 4.95 9.31
CA ASP A 39 3.16 6.20 9.58
C ASP A 39 2.61 6.86 8.30
N ASP A 40 3.23 6.65 7.14
CA ASP A 40 2.68 7.09 5.86
C ASP A 40 1.38 6.35 5.55
N VAL A 41 1.30 5.05 5.86
CA VAL A 41 0.05 4.28 5.77
C VAL A 41 -1.00 4.87 6.71
N ARG A 42 -0.61 5.16 7.96
CA ARG A 42 -1.52 5.77 8.94
C ARG A 42 -2.08 7.09 8.42
N LYS A 43 -1.25 7.97 7.87
CA LYS A 43 -1.66 9.28 7.35
C LYS A 43 -2.53 9.17 6.09
N ALA A 44 -2.24 8.22 5.21
CA ALA A 44 -2.95 8.05 3.95
C ALA A 44 -4.35 7.44 4.12
N ILE A 45 -4.62 6.66 5.17
CA ILE A 45 -5.96 6.10 5.40
C ILE A 45 -6.98 7.21 5.74
N ARG A 46 -7.98 7.32 4.87
CA ARG A 46 -9.16 8.19 4.97
C ARG A 46 -10.43 7.39 5.29
N LYS A 47 -11.55 8.08 5.46
CA LYS A 47 -12.85 7.47 5.79
C LYS A 47 -13.42 6.58 4.68
N ASP A 48 -13.07 6.89 3.43
CA ASP A 48 -13.46 6.21 2.20
C ASP A 48 -12.44 5.15 1.73
N THR A 49 -11.38 4.90 2.50
CA THR A 49 -10.36 3.91 2.14
C THR A 49 -10.89 2.50 2.37
N ILE A 50 -11.03 1.73 1.29
CA ILE A 50 -11.56 0.36 1.34
C ILE A 50 -10.48 -0.74 1.47
N LEU A 51 -9.26 -0.47 0.97
CA LEU A 51 -8.18 -1.45 0.88
C LEU A 51 -6.82 -0.75 0.96
N VAL A 52 -5.92 -1.35 1.73
CA VAL A 52 -4.47 -1.15 1.67
C VAL A 52 -3.86 -2.43 1.11
N SER A 53 -3.04 -2.37 0.06
CA SER A 53 -2.37 -3.52 -0.54
C SER A 53 -0.88 -3.24 -0.64
N ILE A 54 -0.08 -3.90 0.19
CA ILE A 54 1.37 -3.74 0.24
C ILE A 54 2.04 -5.08 -0.06
N ILE A 55 2.95 -5.10 -1.04
CA ILE A 55 3.81 -6.27 -1.29
C ILE A 55 4.59 -6.64 -0.03
N HIS A 56 4.54 -7.91 0.40
CA HIS A 56 5.21 -8.34 1.63
C HIS A 56 6.73 -8.26 1.49
N ALA A 57 7.29 -8.75 0.38
CA ALA A 57 8.71 -8.64 0.09
C ALA A 57 8.89 -8.18 -1.36
N SER A 58 9.70 -7.14 -1.56
CA SER A 58 10.01 -6.64 -2.90
C SER A 58 10.75 -7.72 -3.71
N ASN A 59 10.26 -8.01 -4.91
CA ASN A 59 10.89 -8.94 -5.85
C ASN A 59 12.14 -8.36 -6.55
N GLU A 60 12.41 -7.07 -6.40
CA GLU A 60 13.59 -6.42 -7.00
C GLU A 60 14.76 -6.31 -6.01
N ILE A 61 14.48 -5.82 -4.80
CA ILE A 61 15.53 -5.49 -3.80
C ILE A 61 15.55 -6.53 -2.66
N GLY A 62 14.50 -7.33 -2.51
CA GLY A 62 14.39 -8.32 -1.42
C GLY A 62 13.94 -7.74 -0.08
N THR A 63 13.62 -6.44 -0.02
CA THR A 63 13.18 -5.76 1.21
C THR A 63 11.86 -6.33 1.72
N ILE A 64 11.84 -6.81 2.97
CA ILE A 64 10.64 -7.31 3.66
C ILE A 64 9.94 -6.16 4.37
N GLN A 65 8.70 -5.84 3.98
CA GLN A 65 7.94 -4.74 4.55
C GLN A 65 7.50 -5.03 6.00
N PRO A 66 7.32 -3.98 6.83
CA PRO A 66 6.85 -4.10 8.22
C PRO A 66 5.33 -4.42 8.30
N ILE A 67 4.89 -5.51 7.66
CA ILE A 67 3.46 -5.86 7.50
C ILE A 67 2.71 -6.06 8.82
N LYS A 68 3.41 -6.44 9.90
CA LYS A 68 2.81 -6.59 11.23
C LYS A 68 2.36 -5.25 11.80
N GLU A 69 3.15 -4.20 11.59
CA GLU A 69 2.85 -2.85 12.08
C GLU A 69 1.77 -2.21 11.22
N ILE A 70 1.91 -2.34 9.89
CA ILE A 70 0.90 -1.91 8.91
C ILE A 70 -0.44 -2.58 9.20
N GLY A 71 -0.46 -3.90 9.40
CA GLY A 71 -1.68 -4.65 9.71
C GLY A 71 -2.36 -4.20 11.01
N LYS A 72 -1.59 -3.83 12.05
CA LYS A 72 -2.16 -3.25 13.28
C LYS A 72 -2.84 -1.90 13.00
N ILE A 73 -2.24 -1.06 12.17
CA ILE A 73 -2.80 0.25 11.78
C ILE A 73 -4.10 0.05 11.00
N CYS A 74 -4.09 -0.80 9.96
CA CYS A 74 -5.26 -1.11 9.15
C CYS A 74 -6.40 -1.70 9.99
N LYS A 75 -6.09 -2.66 10.88
CA LYS A 75 -7.07 -3.23 11.82
C LYS A 75 -7.65 -2.18 12.76
N GLY A 76 -6.82 -1.29 13.31
CA GLY A 76 -7.26 -0.19 14.18
C GLY A 76 -8.18 0.80 13.46
N LYS A 77 -7.97 1.02 12.16
CA LYS A 77 -8.80 1.88 11.31
C LYS A 77 -9.95 1.15 10.60
N LYS A 78 -10.10 -0.16 10.81
CA LYS A 78 -11.11 -1.02 10.16
C LYS A 78 -11.05 -1.00 8.62
N VAL A 79 -9.84 -1.01 8.06
CA VAL A 79 -9.58 -1.09 6.62
C VAL A 79 -9.01 -2.46 6.28
N LEU A 80 -9.39 -3.01 5.12
CA LEU A 80 -8.84 -4.28 4.63
C LEU A 80 -7.35 -4.12 4.32
N PHE A 81 -6.58 -5.15 4.64
CA PHE A 81 -5.15 -5.26 4.37
C PHE A 81 -4.83 -6.65 3.83
#